data_AF-A0A969G3U2-F1
#
_entry.id   AF-A0A969G3U2-F1
#
_cell.length_a   1.000
_cell.length_b   1.000
_cell.length_c   1.000
_cell.angle_alpha   90.00
_cell.angle_beta   90.00
_cell.angle_gamma   90.00
#
_symmetry.space_group_name_H-M   'P 1'
#
loop_
_entity.id
_entity.type
_entity.pdbx_description
1 polymer ?
#
loop_
_entity_poly.entity_id
_entity_poly.type
_entity_poly.pdbx_seq_one_letter_code
_entity_poly.pdbx_strand_id
1 'polypeptide(L)'
;MIQSIRAMGCRIALDDFGTGMSSFSYLKYLPVDYLKIDGSFIKDIVDDPIDFAMVETMNRIGHVMGVKTVAEYVANEQILDKIKHIGIDYGQGFGLALPEPLTPGYSL
;
A
#
# COMPACT_ATOMS: atom_id res chain seq x y z
N MET A 1 14.47 4.32 16.81
CA MET A 1 14.45 5.01 15.50
C MET A 1 13.03 5.37 15.07
N ILE A 2 12.16 4.41 14.73
CA ILE A 2 10.80 4.69 14.23
C ILE A 2 9.99 5.61 15.17
N GLN A 3 9.99 5.33 16.48
CA GLN A 3 9.28 6.17 17.46
C GLN A 3 9.79 7.62 17.50
N SER A 4 11.10 7.82 17.34
CA SER A 4 11.70 9.15 17.29
C SER A 4 11.27 9.92 16.03
N ILE A 5 11.16 9.24 14.88
CA ILE A 5 10.69 9.83 13.63
C ILE A 5 9.21 10.21 13.73
N ARG A 6 8.39 9.34 14.33
CA ARG A 6 6.98 9.65 14.61
C ARG A 6 6.81 10.84 15.56
N ALA A 7 7.65 10.94 16.59
CA ALA A 7 7.62 12.05 17.53
C ALA A 7 7.90 13.43 16.87
N MET A 8 8.51 13.45 15.67
CA MET A 8 8.67 14.67 14.87
C MET A 8 7.45 15.00 14.00
N GLY A 9 6.36 14.23 14.09
CA GLY A 9 5.14 14.43 13.30
C GLY A 9 5.13 13.68 11.96
N CYS A 10 6.16 12.89 11.66
CA CYS A 10 6.20 12.08 10.44
C CYS A 10 5.26 10.88 10.53
N ARG A 11 4.63 10.55 9.40
CA ARG A 11 3.92 9.27 9.21
C ARG A 11 4.86 8.23 8.61
N ILE A 12 4.57 6.96 8.87
CA ILE A 12 5.41 5.83 8.49
C ILE A 12 4.59 4.86 7.63
N ALA A 13 5.16 4.45 6.50
CA ALA A 13 4.63 3.39 5.66
C ALA A 13 5.53 2.15 5.78
N LEU A 14 4.94 0.95 5.82
CA LEU A 14 5.65 -0.29 5.52
C LEU A 14 5.56 -0.54 4.02
N ASP A 15 6.73 -0.64 3.38
CA ASP A 15 6.87 -0.89 1.95
C ASP A 15 6.87 -2.38 1.64
N ASP A 16 6.54 -2.75 0.39
CA ASP A 16 6.60 -4.13 -0.13
C ASP A 16 5.86 -5.16 0.75
N PHE A 17 4.69 -4.78 1.29
CA PHE A 17 3.92 -5.68 2.15
C PHE A 17 3.37 -6.86 1.35
N GLY A 18 3.65 -8.06 1.85
CA GLY A 18 3.33 -9.33 1.20
C GLY A 18 4.54 -10.04 0.62
N THR A 19 5.69 -9.36 0.46
CA THR A 19 6.94 -9.97 0.03
C THR A 19 7.95 -10.05 1.20
N GLY A 20 8.72 -11.15 1.29
CA GLY A 20 9.75 -11.35 2.31
C GLY A 20 9.28 -11.83 3.70
N MET A 21 10.12 -11.60 4.72
CA MET A 21 9.96 -12.07 6.12
C MET A 21 8.98 -11.23 6.97
N SER A 22 8.16 -10.39 6.33
CA SER A 22 7.16 -9.56 7.01
C SER A 22 5.98 -10.42 7.46
N SER A 23 6.19 -11.25 8.48
CA SER A 23 5.11 -12.04 9.08
C SER A 23 4.09 -11.11 9.74
N PHE A 24 2.80 -11.48 9.67
CA PHE A 24 1.72 -10.80 10.40
C PHE A 24 2.02 -10.63 11.90
N SER A 25 2.78 -11.56 12.48
CA SER A 25 3.24 -11.51 13.87
C SER A 25 4.10 -10.29 14.17
N TYR A 26 4.95 -9.86 13.24
CA TYR A 26 5.76 -8.65 13.40
C TYR A 26 4.91 -7.40 13.17
N LEU A 27 4.07 -7.44 12.13
CA LEU A 27 3.22 -6.33 11.74
C LEU A 27 2.32 -5.85 12.90
N LYS A 28 1.78 -6.77 13.71
CA LYS A 28 0.94 -6.45 14.87
C LYS A 28 1.54 -5.42 15.84
N TYR A 29 2.87 -5.34 15.93
CA TYR A 29 3.57 -4.46 16.87
C TYR A 29 4.29 -3.29 16.19
N LEU A 30 4.25 -3.21 14.86
CA LEU A 30 4.96 -2.19 14.11
C LEU A 30 4.09 -0.91 14.04
N PRO A 31 4.58 0.24 14.55
CA PRO A 31 3.80 1.47 14.61
C PRO A 31 3.81 2.21 13.25
N VAL A 32 3.14 1.64 12.26
CA VAL A 32 2.97 2.22 10.91
C VAL A 32 1.61 2.86 10.76
N ASP A 33 1.51 3.86 9.88
CA ASP A 33 0.25 4.52 9.51
C ASP A 33 -0.28 4.01 8.16
N TYR A 34 0.62 3.47 7.33
CA TYR A 34 0.30 2.94 5.99
C TYR A 34 0.93 1.57 5.75
N LEU A 35 0.22 0.73 5.01
CA LEU A 35 0.72 -0.51 4.41
C LEU A 35 0.68 -0.39 2.90
N LYS A 36 1.84 -0.48 2.24
CA LYS A 36 1.92 -0.52 0.79
C LYS A 36 1.96 -1.98 0.36
N ILE A 37 0.91 -2.43 -0.31
CA ILE A 37 0.75 -3.79 -0.82
C ILE A 37 1.57 -3.90 -2.10
N ASP A 38 2.50 -4.86 -2.09
CA ASP A 38 3.49 -5.05 -3.13
C ASP A 38 2.84 -5.26 -4.51
N GLY A 39 3.45 -4.65 -5.54
CA GLY A 39 2.97 -4.70 -6.91
C GLY A 39 2.89 -6.10 -7.51
N SER A 40 3.62 -7.08 -6.96
CA SER A 40 3.56 -8.48 -7.39
C SER A 40 2.18 -9.11 -7.23
N PHE A 41 1.39 -8.69 -6.23
CA PHE A 41 -0.01 -9.13 -6.07
C PHE A 41 -0.99 -8.22 -6.83
N ILE A 42 -0.67 -6.93 -6.95
CA ILE A 42 -1.59 -5.96 -7.57
C ILE A 42 -1.64 -6.13 -9.09
N LYS A 43 -0.51 -6.44 -9.73
CA LYS A 43 -0.42 -6.52 -11.20
C LYS A 43 -1.34 -7.59 -11.81
N ASP A 44 -1.56 -8.71 -11.09
CA ASP A 44 -2.31 -9.87 -11.58
C ASP A 44 -3.72 -9.98 -10.92
N ILE A 45 -4.11 -8.99 -10.11
CA ILE A 45 -5.35 -8.98 -9.31
C ILE A 45 -6.66 -9.09 -10.14
N VAL A 46 -6.59 -8.81 -11.44
CA VAL A 46 -7.73 -8.91 -12.35
C VAL A 46 -7.99 -10.36 -12.73
N ASP A 47 -6.93 -11.13 -12.94
CA ASP A 47 -6.97 -12.45 -13.58
C ASP A 47 -6.63 -13.59 -12.62
N ASP A 48 -5.88 -13.34 -11.54
CA ASP A 48 -5.52 -14.32 -10.52
C ASP A 48 -6.43 -14.19 -9.28
N PRO A 49 -7.33 -15.16 -9.02
CA PRO A 49 -8.19 -15.14 -7.85
C PRO A 49 -7.44 -15.31 -6.53
N ILE A 50 -6.25 -15.89 -6.53
CA ILE A 50 -5.39 -16.01 -5.34
C ILE A 50 -4.86 -14.63 -4.97
N ASP A 51 -4.32 -13.89 -5.92
CA ASP A 51 -3.83 -12.53 -5.68
C ASP A 51 -4.96 -11.59 -5.25
N PHE A 52 -6.14 -11.70 -5.87
CA PHE A 52 -7.33 -10.98 -5.42
C PHE A 52 -7.65 -11.24 -3.94
N ALA A 53 -7.71 -12.53 -3.54
CA ALA A 53 -8.00 -12.91 -2.16
C ALA A 53 -6.91 -12.47 -1.17
N MET A 54 -5.64 -12.50 -1.60
CA MET A 54 -4.51 -12.02 -0.81
C MET A 54 -4.59 -10.52 -0.57
N VAL A 55 -4.84 -9.72 -1.62
CA VAL A 55 -4.98 -8.26 -1.50
C VAL A 55 -6.18 -7.89 -0.63
N GLU A 56 -7.32 -8.57 -0.78
CA GLU A 56 -8.49 -8.39 0.09
C GLU A 56 -8.15 -8.65 1.56
N THR A 57 -7.44 -9.75 1.83
CA THR A 57 -7.01 -10.12 3.18
C THR A 57 -6.04 -9.10 3.77
N MET A 58 -5.04 -8.66 3.00
CA MET A 58 -4.07 -7.65 3.43
C MET A 58 -4.76 -6.32 3.73
N ASN A 59 -5.71 -5.89 2.88
CA ASN A 59 -6.51 -4.69 3.10
C ASN A 59 -7.28 -4.78 4.43
N ARG A 60 -7.99 -5.90 4.63
CA ARG A 60 -8.77 -6.15 5.85
C ARG A 60 -7.90 -6.11 7.10
N ILE A 61 -6.72 -6.72 7.06
CA ILE A 61 -5.78 -6.72 8.20
C ILE A 61 -5.31 -5.30 8.50
N GLY A 62 -4.98 -4.51 7.46
CA GLY A 62 -4.63 -3.10 7.61
C GLY A 62 -5.72 -2.31 8.33
N HIS A 63 -6.96 -2.41 7.86
CA HIS A 63 -8.09 -1.71 8.48
C HIS A 63 -8.38 -2.17 9.91
N VAL A 64 -8.27 -3.47 10.21
CA VAL A 64 -8.39 -3.99 11.59
C VAL A 64 -7.33 -3.41 12.52
N MET A 65 -6.12 -3.17 12.01
CA MET A 65 -5.05 -2.51 12.75
C MET A 65 -5.20 -0.98 12.83
N GLY A 66 -6.18 -0.40 12.14
CA GLY A 66 -6.36 1.05 12.05
C GLY A 66 -5.34 1.75 11.14
N VAL A 67 -4.71 1.01 10.22
CA VAL A 67 -3.74 1.54 9.25
C VAL A 67 -4.37 1.62 7.86
N LYS A 68 -3.94 2.59 7.06
CA LYS A 68 -4.44 2.76 5.68
C LYS A 68 -3.65 1.90 4.70
N THR A 69 -4.27 1.48 3.62
CA THR A 69 -3.64 0.64 2.60
C THR A 69 -3.35 1.41 1.31
N VAL A 70 -2.24 1.06 0.66
CA VAL A 70 -1.82 1.62 -0.63
C VAL A 70 -1.57 0.45 -1.58
N ALA A 71 -2.26 0.39 -2.71
CA ALA A 71 -1.94 -0.55 -3.77
C ALA A 71 -0.85 0.01 -4.67
N GLU A 72 0.25 -0.73 -4.83
CA GLU A 72 1.33 -0.37 -5.75
C GLU A 72 1.08 -0.89 -7.16
N TYR A 73 1.81 -0.34 -8.13
CA TYR A 73 1.81 -0.82 -9.51
C TYR A 73 0.44 -0.81 -10.21
N VAL A 74 -0.45 0.12 -9.85
CA VAL A 74 -1.75 0.31 -10.51
C VAL A 74 -1.52 0.78 -11.95
N ALA A 75 -1.50 -0.16 -12.91
CA ALA A 75 -1.05 0.07 -14.27
C ALA A 75 -2.17 0.46 -15.25
N ASN A 76 -3.43 0.17 -14.92
CA ASN A 76 -4.58 0.42 -15.80
C ASN A 76 -5.89 0.57 -15.00
N GLU A 77 -6.96 0.93 -15.72
CA GLU A 77 -8.30 1.15 -15.16
C GLU A 77 -8.91 -0.11 -14.53
N GLN A 78 -8.66 -1.29 -15.10
CA GLN A 78 -9.21 -2.55 -14.57
C GLN A 78 -8.63 -2.88 -13.18
N ILE A 79 -7.32 -2.68 -12.99
CA ILE A 79 -6.68 -2.81 -11.68
C ILE A 79 -7.25 -1.76 -10.72
N LEU A 80 -7.37 -0.51 -11.17
CA LEU A 80 -7.92 0.58 -10.36
C LEU A 80 -9.34 0.26 -9.86
N ASP A 81 -10.19 -0.29 -10.72
CA ASP A 81 -11.56 -0.67 -10.36
C ASP A 81 -11.58 -1.84 -9.37
N LYS A 82 -10.69 -2.82 -9.52
CA LYS A 82 -10.53 -3.93 -8.56
C LYS A 82 -10.12 -3.44 -7.18
N ILE A 83 -9.12 -2.58 -7.08
CA ILE A 83 -8.65 -2.08 -5.77
C ILE A 83 -9.70 -1.16 -5.11
N LYS A 84 -10.46 -0.38 -5.90
CA LYS A 84 -11.61 0.39 -5.38
C LYS A 84 -12.70 -0.52 -4.84
N HIS A 85 -13.00 -1.61 -5.56
CA HIS A 85 -14.00 -2.60 -5.13
C HIS A 85 -13.60 -3.27 -3.81
N ILE A 86 -12.33 -3.61 -3.64
CA ILE A 86 -11.77 -4.16 -2.40
C ILE A 86 -11.80 -3.13 -1.25
N GLY A 87 -11.82 -1.83 -1.57
CA GLY A 87 -11.80 -0.75 -0.61
C GLY A 87 -10.39 -0.37 -0.16
N ILE A 88 -9.39 -0.48 -1.03
CA ILE A 88 -8.04 0.05 -0.80
C ILE A 88 -8.10 1.58 -0.69
N ASP A 89 -7.37 2.17 0.27
CA ASP A 89 -7.45 3.63 0.53
C ASP A 89 -6.76 4.48 -0.55
N TYR A 90 -5.64 4.02 -1.10
CA TYR A 90 -4.86 4.75 -2.10
C TYR A 90 -4.29 3.83 -3.19
N GLY A 91 -4.11 4.37 -4.39
CA GLY A 91 -3.42 3.69 -5.49
C GLY A 91 -2.18 4.46 -5.93
N GLN A 92 -1.12 3.74 -6.29
CA GLN A 92 0.10 4.27 -6.89
C GLN A 92 0.47 3.43 -8.11
N GLY A 93 0.72 4.06 -9.27
CA GLY A 93 1.18 3.35 -10.46
C GLY A 93 0.97 4.15 -11.75
N PHE A 94 1.54 3.65 -12.84
CA PHE A 94 1.55 4.35 -14.13
C PHE A 94 0.17 4.54 -14.77
N GLY A 95 -0.83 3.76 -14.37
CA GLY A 95 -2.22 3.97 -14.77
C GLY A 95 -2.86 5.20 -14.13
N LEU A 96 -2.22 5.78 -13.11
CA LEU A 96 -2.65 7.00 -12.42
C LEU A 96 -1.77 8.20 -12.79
N ALA A 97 -0.46 8.05 -12.60
CA ALA A 97 0.54 9.06 -12.93
C ALA A 97 1.93 8.43 -13.05
N LEU A 98 2.78 9.03 -13.88
CA LEU A 98 4.20 8.68 -13.93
C LEU A 98 4.95 9.42 -12.83
N PRO A 99 6.03 8.84 -12.26
CA PRO A 99 6.97 9.58 -11.43
C PRO A 99 7.51 10.78 -12.20
N GLU A 100 7.45 11.95 -11.58
CA GLU A 100 7.91 13.20 -12.19
C GLU A 100 8.87 13.94 -11.25
N PRO A 101 9.83 14.72 -11.79
CA PRO A 101 10.67 15.59 -10.98
C PRO A 101 9.82 16.58 -10.18
N LEU A 102 10.23 16.87 -8.94
CA LEU A 102 9.64 17.97 -8.18
C LEU A 102 9.84 19.27 -8.96
N THR A 103 8.75 19.98 -9.26
CA THR A 103 8.84 21.29 -9.90
C THR A 103 9.52 22.28 -8.93
N PRO A 104 10.54 23.05 -9.35
CA PRO A 104 11.19 24.02 -8.48
C PRO A 104 10.17 25.03 -7.94
N GLY A 105 10.02 25.13 -6.62
CA GLY A 105 9.11 26.07 -5.95
C GLY A 105 7.95 25.44 -5.16
N TYR A 106 7.83 24.12 -5.11
CA TYR A 106 6.92 23.45 -4.16
C TYR A 106 7.36 23.76 -2.72
N SER A 107 6.63 24.66 -2.06
CA SER A 107 6.71 24.88 -0.61
C SER A 107 5.73 23.92 0.05
N LEU A 108 6.19 23.15 1.04
CA LEU A 108 5.35 22.31 1.89
C LEU A 108 4.39 23.16 2.74
#